data_AF-A0A959M1L2-F1
#
_entry.id   AF-A0A959M1L2-F1
#
_cell.length_a   1.000
_cell.length_b   1.000
_cell.length_c   1.000
_cell.angle_alpha   90.00
_cell.angle_beta   90.00
_cell.angle_gamma   90.00
#
_symmetry.space_group_name_H-M   'P 1'
#
loop_
_entity.id
_entity.type
_entity.pdbx_description
1 polymer ?
#
loop_
_entity_poly.entity_id
_entity_poly.type
_entity_poly.pdbx_seq_one_letter_code
_entity_poly.pdbx_strand_id
1 'polypeptide(L)'
;MKVFVKRLERLISLNRLEQAVDTLLNTISDFKTEDPSGKEEARQLRNQTITLSQRLYQAGDNLKKGFSTEEDVSRERLSVSTTLLDLLSELDRYPVFVDYIREIEDEEAWKAASRSNTISAYQDYFNNFPDGKYKDQTQDLIIELQEVETRRSEEMKRIAADEKRRRDQQFQQKKDDPVLRGTIESNNIQKATGQRDRAPNQPPRRAYGGSYEANSQEPTQKEHWNTTYLIAVYASTIIIALIGIGVGIYLRVAKKDGVERFDDATRAQGIYMIIWGALVWLITFSMYYG
;
A
#
# COMPACT_ATOMS: atom_id res chain seq x y z
N MET A 1 -24.58 5.57 -0.64
CA MET A 1 -24.65 7.03 -0.43
C MET A 1 -23.47 7.60 0.38
N LYS A 2 -22.98 6.92 1.43
CA LYS A 2 -21.93 7.50 2.30
C LYS A 2 -20.65 7.88 1.54
N VAL A 3 -20.30 7.19 0.45
CA VAL A 3 -19.05 7.46 -0.28
C VAL A 3 -19.19 8.72 -1.13
N PHE A 4 -20.29 8.87 -1.86
CA PHE A 4 -20.59 10.03 -2.68
C PHE A 4 -20.66 11.32 -1.85
N VAL A 5 -21.44 11.31 -0.76
CA VAL A 5 -21.57 12.47 0.13
C VAL A 5 -20.22 12.84 0.75
N LYS A 6 -19.46 11.88 1.28
CA LYS A 6 -18.11 12.12 1.82
C LYS A 6 -17.16 12.70 0.78
N ARG A 7 -17.26 12.28 -0.48
CA ARG A 7 -16.45 12.84 -1.57
C ARG A 7 -16.76 14.32 -1.78
N LEU A 8 -18.04 14.70 -1.78
CA LEU A 8 -18.46 16.09 -1.90
C LEU A 8 -18.08 16.92 -0.68
N GLU A 9 -18.33 16.43 0.54
CA GLU A 9 -17.90 17.06 1.79
C GLU A 9 -16.37 17.29 1.82
N ARG A 10 -15.59 16.34 1.31
CA ARG A 10 -14.14 16.47 1.18
C ARG A 10 -13.75 17.56 0.18
N LEU A 11 -14.45 17.69 -0.94
CA LEU A 11 -14.18 18.77 -1.88
C LEU A 11 -14.49 20.14 -1.25
N ILE A 12 -15.60 20.22 -0.51
CA ILE A 12 -16.01 21.42 0.22
C ILE A 12 -14.96 21.81 1.27
N SER A 13 -14.50 20.86 2.09
CA SER A 13 -13.49 21.14 3.13
C SER A 13 -12.12 21.53 2.55
N LEU A 14 -11.83 21.13 1.30
CA LEU A 14 -10.65 21.56 0.55
C LEU A 14 -10.86 22.88 -0.21
N ASN A 15 -11.95 23.61 0.05
CA ASN A 15 -12.35 24.85 -0.64
C ASN A 15 -12.48 24.68 -2.17
N ARG A 16 -12.86 23.48 -2.63
CA ARG A 16 -13.09 23.15 -4.04
C ARG A 16 -14.58 23.12 -4.36
N LEU A 17 -15.27 24.22 -4.05
CA LEU A 17 -16.73 24.33 -4.16
C LEU A 17 -17.23 24.11 -5.60
N GLU A 18 -16.54 24.66 -6.58
CA GLU A 18 -16.86 24.50 -8.00
C GLU A 18 -16.82 23.02 -8.40
N GLN A 19 -15.78 22.29 -7.99
CA GLN A 19 -15.68 20.85 -8.27
C GLN A 19 -16.76 20.05 -7.55
N ALA A 20 -17.16 20.45 -6.35
CA ALA A 20 -18.23 19.77 -5.61
C ALA A 20 -19.59 19.97 -6.33
N VAL A 21 -19.90 21.21 -6.71
CA VAL A 21 -21.10 21.57 -7.46
C VAL A 21 -21.13 20.87 -8.82
N ASP A 22 -20.03 20.89 -9.57
CA ASP A 22 -19.93 20.23 -10.87
C ASP A 22 -20.09 18.71 -10.75
N THR A 23 -19.48 18.10 -9.72
CA THR A 23 -19.64 16.66 -9.45
C THR A 23 -21.11 16.33 -9.22
N LEU A 24 -21.81 17.11 -8.37
CA LEU A 24 -23.23 16.91 -8.11
C LEU A 24 -24.08 17.11 -9.37
N LEU A 25 -23.86 18.18 -10.15
CA LEU A 25 -24.58 18.45 -11.39
C LEU A 25 -24.40 17.34 -12.43
N ASN A 26 -23.18 16.85 -12.60
CA ASN A 26 -22.89 15.78 -13.54
C ASN A 26 -23.60 14.49 -13.11
N THR A 27 -23.54 14.14 -11.83
CA THR A 27 -24.24 12.96 -11.31
C THR A 27 -25.77 13.06 -11.47
N ILE A 28 -26.37 14.23 -11.21
CA ILE A 28 -27.79 14.48 -11.48
C ILE A 28 -28.12 14.44 -12.98
N SER A 29 -27.16 14.79 -13.85
CA SER A 29 -27.32 14.72 -15.31
C SER A 29 -27.26 13.32 -15.86
N ASP A 30 -26.44 12.45 -15.26
CA ASP A 30 -26.35 11.06 -15.62
C ASP A 30 -27.52 10.23 -15.09
N PHE A 31 -28.23 10.74 -14.06
CA PHE A 31 -29.41 10.10 -13.49
C PHE A 31 -30.57 10.05 -14.50
N LYS A 32 -30.83 8.85 -15.01
CA LYS A 32 -31.93 8.55 -15.95
C LYS A 32 -32.92 7.61 -15.27
N THR A 33 -34.17 8.05 -15.18
CA THR A 33 -35.25 7.26 -14.57
C THR A 33 -36.54 7.48 -15.34
N GLU A 34 -37.37 6.44 -15.41
CA GLU A 34 -38.74 6.56 -15.95
C GLU A 34 -39.76 6.96 -14.88
N ASP A 35 -39.42 6.80 -13.60
CA ASP A 35 -40.27 7.15 -12.46
C ASP A 35 -40.56 8.66 -12.44
N PRO A 36 -41.83 9.09 -12.47
CA PRO A 36 -42.21 10.50 -12.33
C PRO A 36 -41.65 11.18 -11.08
N SER A 37 -41.56 10.44 -9.96
CA SER A 37 -41.01 10.93 -8.69
C SER A 37 -39.52 11.22 -8.85
N GLY A 38 -38.76 10.26 -9.40
CA GLY A 38 -37.34 10.46 -9.67
C GLY A 38 -37.06 11.59 -10.67
N LYS A 39 -37.93 11.79 -11.68
CA LYS A 39 -37.84 12.94 -12.60
C LYS A 39 -38.01 14.28 -11.86
N GLU A 40 -38.91 14.34 -10.88
CA GLU A 40 -39.10 15.52 -10.04
C GLU A 40 -37.93 15.75 -9.08
N GLU A 41 -37.44 14.70 -8.41
CA GLU A 41 -36.26 14.75 -7.55
C GLU A 41 -35.04 15.32 -8.31
N ALA A 42 -34.77 14.80 -9.51
CA ALA A 42 -33.69 15.26 -10.37
C ALA A 42 -33.84 16.75 -10.74
N ARG A 43 -35.07 17.20 -11.01
CA ARG A 43 -35.37 18.60 -11.34
C ARG A 43 -35.08 19.52 -10.15
N GLN A 44 -35.56 19.16 -8.96
CA GLN A 44 -35.37 19.96 -7.75
C GLN A 44 -33.89 20.09 -7.39
N LEU A 45 -33.18 18.95 -7.31
CA LEU A 45 -31.75 18.90 -7.03
C LEU A 45 -30.95 19.70 -8.06
N ARG A 46 -31.25 19.54 -9.35
CA ARG A 46 -30.59 20.29 -10.43
C ARG A 46 -30.80 21.79 -10.27
N ASN A 47 -32.03 22.24 -10.04
CA ASN A 47 -32.34 23.67 -9.92
C ASN A 47 -31.60 24.32 -8.74
N GLN A 48 -31.60 23.66 -7.59
CA GLN A 48 -30.85 24.11 -6.42
C GLN A 48 -29.35 24.17 -6.72
N THR A 49 -28.80 23.11 -7.32
CA THR A 49 -27.37 23.02 -7.61
C THR A 49 -26.91 24.03 -8.69
N ILE A 50 -27.73 24.27 -9.72
CA ILE A 50 -27.48 25.31 -10.73
C ILE A 50 -27.46 26.69 -10.08
N THR A 51 -28.37 26.96 -9.14
CA THR A 51 -28.40 28.24 -8.41
C THR A 51 -27.10 28.45 -7.65
N LEU A 52 -26.58 27.43 -6.96
CA LEU A 52 -25.28 27.49 -6.27
C LEU A 52 -24.12 27.72 -7.26
N SER A 53 -24.11 27.03 -8.39
CA SER A 53 -23.13 27.22 -9.47
C SER A 53 -23.11 28.67 -9.98
N GLN A 54 -24.30 29.22 -10.27
CA GLN A 54 -24.45 30.59 -10.74
C GLN A 54 -23.96 31.62 -9.72
N ARG A 55 -24.26 31.41 -8.43
CA ARG A 55 -23.78 32.28 -7.34
C ARG A 55 -22.25 32.30 -7.26
N LEU A 56 -21.61 31.13 -7.33
CA LEU A 56 -20.13 31.04 -7.36
C LEU A 56 -19.53 31.76 -8.57
N TYR A 57 -20.12 31.54 -9.74
CA TYR A 57 -19.69 32.19 -10.97
C TYR A 57 -19.82 33.72 -10.87
N GLN A 58 -20.97 34.21 -10.41
CA GLN A 58 -21.23 35.65 -10.26
C GLN A 58 -20.30 36.28 -9.23
N ALA A 59 -20.02 35.63 -8.11
CA ALA A 59 -19.07 36.13 -7.11
C ALA A 59 -17.67 36.33 -7.72
N GLY A 60 -17.18 35.33 -8.45
CA GLY A 60 -15.89 35.42 -9.14
C GLY A 60 -15.86 36.46 -10.27
N ASP A 61 -16.95 36.58 -11.03
CA ASP A 61 -17.08 37.55 -12.12
C ASP A 61 -17.17 39.00 -11.59
N ASN A 62 -17.93 39.22 -10.52
CA ASN A 62 -18.04 40.52 -9.86
C ASN A 62 -16.70 40.99 -9.29
N LEU A 63 -15.91 40.08 -8.70
CA LEU A 63 -14.56 40.41 -8.24
C LEU A 63 -13.65 40.84 -9.40
N LYS A 64 -13.67 40.11 -10.51
CA LYS A 64 -12.90 40.46 -11.72
C LYS A 64 -13.29 41.82 -12.29
N LYS A 65 -14.57 42.18 -12.19
CA LYS A 65 -15.11 43.47 -12.68
C LYS A 65 -14.99 44.61 -11.67
N GLY A 66 -14.50 44.35 -10.46
CA GLY A 66 -14.37 45.35 -9.40
C GLY A 66 -15.69 45.74 -8.73
N PHE A 67 -16.75 44.94 -8.90
CA PHE A 67 -18.06 45.16 -8.27
C PHE A 67 -18.15 44.58 -6.85
N SER A 68 -17.19 43.74 -6.45
CA SER A 68 -17.13 43.13 -5.12
C SER A 68 -15.69 43.01 -4.62
N THR A 69 -15.50 43.01 -3.30
CA THR A 69 -14.20 42.78 -2.66
C THR A 69 -13.90 41.28 -2.50
N GLU A 70 -12.65 40.92 -2.19
CA GLU A 70 -12.29 39.54 -1.86
C GLU A 70 -13.01 39.03 -0.60
N GLU A 71 -13.30 39.92 0.35
CA GLU A 71 -14.08 39.61 1.55
C GLU A 71 -15.53 39.27 1.20
N ASP A 72 -16.15 40.03 0.28
CA ASP A 72 -17.49 39.73 -0.22
C ASP A 72 -17.56 38.36 -0.89
N VAL A 73 -16.58 38.03 -1.74
CA VAL A 73 -16.50 36.71 -2.39
C VAL A 73 -16.30 35.61 -1.35
N SER A 74 -15.45 35.82 -0.35
CA SER A 74 -15.21 34.83 0.70
C SER A 74 -16.48 34.55 1.52
N ARG A 75 -17.26 35.59 1.84
CA ARG A 75 -18.56 35.45 2.49
C ARG A 75 -19.56 34.70 1.62
N GLU A 76 -19.61 35.01 0.33
CA GLU A 76 -20.51 34.32 -0.60
C GLU A 76 -20.14 32.85 -0.79
N ARG A 77 -18.84 32.54 -0.92
CA ARG A 77 -18.34 31.15 -0.97
C ARG A 77 -18.70 30.38 0.30
N LEU A 78 -18.56 31.00 1.47
CA LEU A 78 -18.95 30.38 2.74
C LEU A 78 -20.47 30.11 2.77
N SER A 79 -21.28 31.07 2.33
CA SER A 79 -22.74 30.88 2.22
C SER A 79 -23.08 29.72 1.29
N VAL A 80 -22.50 29.67 0.09
CA VAL A 80 -22.71 28.56 -0.86
C VAL A 80 -22.26 27.23 -0.27
N SER A 81 -21.11 27.19 0.41
CA SER A 81 -20.61 26.00 1.09
C SER A 81 -21.62 25.47 2.10
N THR A 82 -22.18 26.34 2.95
CA THR A 82 -23.19 25.95 3.94
C THR A 82 -24.46 25.44 3.26
N THR A 83 -24.99 26.15 2.26
CA THR A 83 -26.18 25.70 1.53
C THR A 83 -25.96 24.37 0.81
N LEU A 84 -24.77 24.14 0.27
CA LEU A 84 -24.43 22.86 -0.34
C LEU A 84 -24.38 21.73 0.70
N LEU A 85 -23.77 21.97 1.86
CA LEU A 85 -23.75 20.98 2.96
C LEU A 85 -25.17 20.67 3.45
N ASP A 86 -26.03 21.67 3.58
CA ASP A 86 -27.43 21.49 3.94
C ASP A 86 -28.15 20.62 2.90
N LEU A 87 -27.98 20.93 1.61
CA LEU A 87 -28.52 20.12 0.51
C LEU A 87 -28.03 18.66 0.57
N LEU A 88 -26.74 18.44 0.85
CA LEU A 88 -26.18 17.10 1.00
C LEU A 88 -26.78 16.33 2.19
N SER A 89 -27.05 17.04 3.30
CA SER A 89 -27.68 16.45 4.49
C SER A 89 -29.14 16.06 4.25
N GLU A 90 -29.80 16.70 3.29
CA GLU A 90 -31.20 16.43 2.93
C GLU A 90 -31.36 15.42 1.79
N LEU A 91 -30.26 14.81 1.30
CA LEU A 91 -30.32 13.87 0.18
C LEU A 91 -31.22 12.65 0.45
N ASP A 92 -31.36 12.22 1.71
CA ASP A 92 -32.28 11.14 2.09
C ASP A 92 -33.75 11.43 1.77
N ARG A 93 -34.12 12.69 1.49
CA ARG A 93 -35.46 13.08 1.00
C ARG A 93 -35.69 12.76 -0.47
N TYR A 94 -34.66 12.34 -1.20
CA TYR A 94 -34.70 12.01 -2.63
C TYR A 94 -34.39 10.51 -2.83
N PRO A 95 -35.29 9.59 -2.38
CA PRO A 95 -35.00 8.17 -2.31
C PRO A 95 -34.66 7.55 -3.68
N VAL A 96 -35.31 7.97 -4.77
CA VAL A 96 -35.04 7.40 -6.10
C VAL A 96 -33.65 7.80 -6.58
N PHE A 97 -33.26 9.05 -6.36
CA PHE A 97 -31.89 9.51 -6.63
C PHE A 97 -30.86 8.81 -5.73
N VAL A 98 -31.17 8.64 -4.45
CA VAL A 98 -30.26 7.96 -3.49
C VAL A 98 -30.02 6.51 -3.87
N ASP A 99 -31.04 5.79 -4.31
CA ASP A 99 -30.90 4.41 -4.77
C ASP A 99 -30.03 4.35 -6.03
N TYR A 100 -30.20 5.28 -6.98
CA TYR A 100 -29.29 5.43 -8.11
C TYR A 100 -27.83 5.66 -7.68
N ILE A 101 -27.57 6.52 -6.70
CA ILE A 101 -26.22 6.72 -6.15
C ILE A 101 -25.66 5.42 -5.54
N ARG A 102 -26.50 4.65 -4.83
CA ARG A 102 -26.08 3.37 -4.24
C ARG A 102 -25.69 2.37 -5.33
N GLU A 103 -26.43 2.31 -6.43
CA GLU A 103 -26.12 1.45 -7.57
C GLU A 103 -24.77 1.83 -8.21
N ILE A 104 -24.51 3.12 -8.41
CA ILE A 104 -23.21 3.59 -8.93
C ILE A 104 -22.07 3.19 -7.98
N GLU A 105 -22.24 3.45 -6.69
CA GLU A 105 -21.23 3.13 -5.68
C GLU A 105 -20.95 1.61 -5.61
N ASP A 106 -21.98 0.78 -5.72
CA ASP A 106 -21.86 -0.68 -5.80
C ASP A 106 -21.02 -1.08 -7.02
N GLU A 107 -21.36 -0.58 -8.21
CA GLU A 107 -20.60 -0.88 -9.42
C GLU A 107 -19.14 -0.42 -9.37
N GLU A 108 -18.88 0.76 -8.82
CA GLU A 108 -17.52 1.27 -8.67
C GLU A 108 -16.70 0.44 -7.68
N ALA A 109 -17.30 0.06 -6.56
CA ALA A 109 -16.67 -0.78 -5.55
C ALA A 109 -16.38 -2.18 -6.11
N TRP A 110 -17.33 -2.76 -6.85
CA TRP A 110 -17.14 -4.03 -7.53
C TRP A 110 -16.02 -3.96 -8.57
N LYS A 111 -15.98 -2.93 -9.42
CA LYS A 111 -14.90 -2.71 -10.40
C LYS A 111 -13.55 -2.57 -9.70
N ALA A 112 -13.48 -1.88 -8.56
CA ALA A 112 -12.26 -1.77 -7.77
C ALA A 112 -11.82 -3.12 -7.20
N ALA A 113 -12.73 -3.90 -6.62
CA ALA A 113 -12.45 -5.21 -6.07
C ALA A 113 -11.99 -6.20 -7.16
N SER A 114 -12.70 -6.22 -8.29
CA SER A 114 -12.36 -7.04 -9.46
C SER A 114 -10.99 -6.71 -10.05
N ARG A 115 -10.60 -5.43 -10.07
CA ARG A 115 -9.26 -5.02 -10.52
C ARG A 115 -8.16 -5.43 -9.55
N SER A 116 -8.43 -5.39 -8.24
CA SER A 116 -7.47 -5.84 -7.24
C SER A 116 -7.34 -7.37 -7.24
N ASN A 117 -8.45 -8.08 -7.46
CA ASN A 117 -8.56 -9.53 -7.48
C ASN A 117 -7.87 -10.22 -6.28
N THR A 118 -8.16 -9.71 -5.09
CA THR A 118 -7.62 -10.22 -3.82
C THR A 118 -8.76 -10.48 -2.86
N ILE A 119 -8.60 -11.47 -1.96
CA ILE A 119 -9.59 -11.77 -0.91
C ILE A 119 -9.98 -10.52 -0.12
N SER A 120 -9.00 -9.72 0.34
CA SER A 120 -9.26 -8.49 1.10
C SER A 120 -10.18 -7.52 0.36
N ALA A 121 -9.92 -7.29 -0.93
CA ALA A 121 -10.71 -6.35 -1.73
C ALA A 121 -12.16 -6.83 -1.96
N TYR A 122 -12.36 -8.14 -2.16
CA TYR A 122 -13.70 -8.72 -2.26
C TYR A 122 -14.43 -8.72 -0.91
N GLN A 123 -13.71 -8.96 0.19
CA GLN A 123 -14.26 -8.83 1.54
C GLN A 123 -14.69 -7.38 1.85
N ASP A 124 -13.86 -6.41 1.48
CA ASP A 124 -14.20 -4.99 1.63
C ASP A 124 -15.44 -4.63 0.80
N TYR A 125 -15.56 -5.14 -0.43
CA TYR A 125 -16.77 -4.97 -1.23
C TYR A 125 -17.99 -5.58 -0.52
N PHE A 126 -17.91 -6.85 -0.09
CA PHE A 126 -19.02 -7.56 0.57
C PHE A 126 -19.47 -6.86 1.86
N ASN A 127 -18.54 -6.33 2.65
CA ASN A 127 -18.84 -5.62 3.88
C ASN A 127 -19.54 -4.28 3.64
N ASN A 128 -19.20 -3.60 2.54
CA ASN A 128 -19.80 -2.31 2.18
C ASN A 128 -21.14 -2.47 1.44
N PHE A 129 -21.32 -3.56 0.69
CA PHE A 129 -22.49 -3.87 -0.13
C PHE A 129 -22.98 -5.31 0.11
N PRO A 130 -23.47 -5.64 1.31
CA PRO A 130 -23.85 -7.01 1.68
C PRO A 130 -25.04 -7.56 0.88
N ASP A 131 -25.87 -6.67 0.34
CA ASP A 131 -26.98 -6.98 -0.56
C ASP A 131 -26.78 -6.33 -1.94
N GLY A 132 -25.51 -6.05 -2.28
CA GLY A 132 -25.13 -5.53 -3.59
C GLY A 132 -25.36 -6.53 -4.72
N LYS A 133 -25.38 -6.02 -5.94
CA LYS A 133 -25.64 -6.80 -7.17
C LYS A 133 -24.66 -7.95 -7.38
N TYR A 134 -23.43 -7.85 -6.87
CA TYR A 134 -22.37 -8.84 -7.07
C TYR A 134 -22.11 -9.70 -5.83
N LYS A 135 -23.04 -9.75 -4.87
CA LYS A 135 -22.92 -10.51 -3.61
C LYS A 135 -22.50 -11.97 -3.83
N ASP A 136 -23.29 -12.72 -4.61
CA ASP A 136 -23.07 -14.16 -4.82
C ASP A 136 -21.72 -14.39 -5.53
N GLN A 137 -21.45 -13.61 -6.58
CA GLN A 137 -20.19 -13.68 -7.32
C GLN A 137 -18.97 -13.37 -6.41
N THR A 138 -19.12 -12.43 -5.48
CA THR A 138 -18.06 -12.09 -4.52
C THR A 138 -17.77 -13.24 -3.57
N GLN A 139 -18.81 -13.92 -3.09
CA GLN A 139 -18.65 -15.08 -2.19
C GLN A 139 -17.91 -16.21 -2.90
N ASP A 140 -18.30 -16.54 -4.13
CA ASP A 140 -17.64 -17.57 -4.93
C ASP A 140 -16.16 -17.25 -5.17
N LEU A 141 -15.84 -16.00 -5.54
CA LEU A 141 -14.46 -15.57 -5.75
C LEU A 141 -13.61 -15.60 -4.47
N ILE A 142 -14.19 -15.27 -3.32
CA ILE A 142 -13.50 -15.38 -2.04
C ILE A 142 -13.14 -16.85 -1.76
N ILE A 143 -14.09 -17.77 -1.96
CA ILE A 143 -13.87 -19.21 -1.74
C ILE A 143 -12.78 -19.72 -2.70
N GLU A 144 -12.89 -19.42 -3.99
CA GLU A 144 -11.93 -19.85 -5.00
C GLU A 144 -10.51 -19.36 -4.68
N LEU A 145 -10.36 -18.08 -4.35
CA LEU A 145 -9.06 -17.52 -4.02
C LEU A 145 -8.48 -18.12 -2.72
N GLN A 146 -9.32 -18.40 -1.72
CA GLN A 146 -8.88 -19.07 -0.49
C GLN A 146 -8.40 -20.50 -0.75
N GLU A 147 -9.08 -21.25 -1.62
CA GLU A 147 -8.66 -22.60 -2.00
C GLU A 147 -7.32 -22.58 -2.75
N VAL A 148 -7.13 -21.62 -3.65
CA VAL A 148 -5.86 -21.43 -4.37
C VAL A 148 -4.73 -21.08 -3.40
N GLU A 149 -4.94 -20.13 -2.48
CA GLU A 149 -3.94 -19.76 -1.46
C GLU A 149 -3.60 -20.93 -0.54
N THR A 150 -4.61 -21.70 -0.12
CA THR A 150 -4.43 -22.87 0.75
C THR A 150 -3.59 -23.93 0.05
N ARG A 151 -3.97 -24.33 -1.18
CA ARG A 151 -3.22 -25.30 -1.99
C ARG A 151 -1.77 -24.86 -2.20
N ARG A 152 -1.56 -23.59 -2.53
CA ARG A 152 -0.21 -23.02 -2.71
C ARG A 152 0.60 -23.06 -1.41
N SER A 153 -0.02 -22.78 -0.26
CA SER A 153 0.64 -22.85 1.04
C SER A 153 1.04 -24.28 1.41
N GLU A 154 0.20 -25.27 1.09
CA GLU A 154 0.46 -26.68 1.33
C GLU A 154 1.57 -27.21 0.43
N GLU A 155 1.56 -26.86 -0.85
CA GLU A 155 2.61 -27.19 -1.79
C GLU A 155 3.97 -26.64 -1.34
N MET A 156 4.02 -25.37 -0.93
CA MET A 156 5.23 -24.76 -0.36
C MET A 156 5.73 -25.49 0.89
N LYS A 157 4.82 -25.92 1.78
CA LYS A 157 5.18 -26.74 2.95
C LYS A 157 5.76 -28.10 2.54
N ARG A 158 5.19 -28.75 1.52
CA ARG A 158 5.68 -30.04 0.99
C ARG A 158 7.09 -29.88 0.41
N ILE A 159 7.30 -28.88 -0.45
CA ILE A 159 8.62 -28.58 -1.04
C ILE A 159 9.65 -28.30 0.07
N ALA A 160 9.30 -27.47 1.06
CA ALA A 160 10.19 -27.17 2.18
C ALA A 160 10.53 -28.41 3.03
N ALA A 161 9.55 -29.30 3.25
CA ALA A 161 9.76 -30.55 3.97
C ALA A 161 10.68 -31.52 3.20
N ASP A 162 10.47 -31.66 1.90
CA ASP A 162 11.28 -32.54 1.05
C ASP A 162 12.72 -32.02 0.94
N GLU A 163 12.92 -30.72 0.76
CA GLU A 163 14.24 -30.08 0.75
C GLU A 163 14.98 -30.28 2.08
N LYS A 164 14.28 -30.13 3.21
CA LYS A 164 14.85 -30.44 4.54
C LYS A 164 15.32 -31.90 4.62
N ARG A 165 14.49 -32.86 4.20
CA ARG A 165 14.85 -34.29 4.18
C ARG A 165 16.09 -34.54 3.31
N ARG A 166 16.19 -33.90 2.14
CA ARG A 166 17.36 -34.03 1.25
C ARG A 166 18.63 -33.53 1.92
N ARG A 167 18.58 -32.39 2.62
CA ARG A 167 19.74 -31.87 3.37
C ARG A 167 20.15 -32.80 4.51
N ASP A 168 19.18 -33.33 5.26
CA ASP A 168 19.45 -34.27 6.35
C ASP A 168 20.10 -35.56 5.82
N GLN A 169 19.63 -36.08 4.68
CA GLN A 169 20.24 -37.23 4.00
C GLN A 169 21.65 -36.94 3.49
N GLN A 170 21.90 -35.78 2.88
CA GLN A 170 23.24 -35.39 2.44
C GLN A 170 24.21 -35.21 3.61
N PHE A 171 23.75 -34.59 4.71
CA PHE A 171 24.55 -34.46 5.92
C PHE A 171 24.95 -35.83 6.46
N GLN A 172 24.00 -36.77 6.48
CA GLN A 172 24.27 -38.11 6.96
C GLN A 172 25.20 -38.90 6.03
N GLN A 173 25.02 -38.81 4.72
CA GLN A 173 25.96 -39.39 3.75
C GLN A 173 27.38 -38.83 3.90
N LYS A 174 27.55 -37.52 4.10
CA LYS A 174 28.87 -36.92 4.35
C LYS A 174 29.50 -37.38 5.67
N LYS A 175 28.69 -37.67 6.69
CA LYS A 175 29.17 -38.22 7.97
C LYS A 175 29.62 -39.68 7.82
N ASP A 176 28.95 -40.44 6.97
CA ASP A 176 29.23 -41.85 6.72
C ASP A 176 30.38 -42.06 5.69
N ASP A 177 30.84 -41.00 5.02
CA ASP A 177 32.01 -41.01 4.13
C ASP A 177 33.27 -41.51 4.89
N PRO A 178 33.89 -42.62 4.48
CA PRO A 178 35.00 -43.24 5.21
C PRO A 178 36.21 -42.31 5.42
N VAL A 179 36.44 -41.33 4.55
CA VAL A 179 37.52 -40.33 4.70
C VAL A 179 37.19 -39.36 5.84
N LEU A 180 35.95 -38.86 5.88
CA LEU A 180 35.49 -37.96 6.95
C LEU A 180 35.32 -38.70 8.27
N ARG A 181 34.79 -39.92 8.24
CA ARG A 181 34.57 -40.78 9.40
C ARG A 181 35.87 -41.15 10.10
N GLY A 182 36.89 -41.53 9.33
CA GLY A 182 38.25 -41.74 9.85
C GLY A 182 38.85 -40.48 10.48
N THR A 183 38.61 -39.31 9.88
CA THR A 183 39.07 -38.01 10.41
C THR A 183 38.39 -37.64 11.73
N ILE A 184 37.07 -37.83 11.84
CA ILE A 184 36.29 -37.58 13.06
C ILE A 184 36.69 -38.55 14.18
N GLU A 185 36.88 -39.83 13.85
CA GLU A 185 37.35 -40.84 14.81
C GLU A 185 38.77 -40.54 15.29
N SER A 186 39.71 -40.17 14.39
CA SER A 186 41.06 -39.78 14.79
C SER A 186 41.10 -38.51 15.66
N ASN A 187 40.25 -37.51 15.39
CA ASN A 187 40.15 -36.30 16.20
C ASN A 187 39.50 -36.54 17.58
N ASN A 188 38.52 -37.44 17.67
CA ASN A 188 37.91 -37.82 18.95
C ASN A 188 38.86 -38.69 19.78
N ILE A 189 39.63 -39.58 19.15
CA ILE A 189 40.69 -40.35 19.83
C ILE A 189 41.74 -39.37 20.38
N GLN A 190 42.22 -38.40 19.59
CA GLN A 190 43.17 -37.36 20.05
C GLN A 190 42.62 -36.48 21.20
N LYS A 191 41.31 -36.26 21.29
CA LYS A 191 40.70 -35.55 22.42
C LYS A 191 40.48 -36.43 23.66
N ALA A 192 40.23 -37.73 23.48
CA ALA A 192 39.96 -38.69 24.55
C ALA A 192 41.24 -39.25 25.18
N THR A 193 42.28 -39.50 24.37
CA THR A 193 43.64 -39.66 24.88
C THR A 193 44.15 -38.28 25.21
N GLY A 194 44.32 -37.95 26.49
CA GLY A 194 44.74 -36.63 26.97
C GLY A 194 46.17 -36.20 26.58
N GLN A 195 46.60 -36.37 25.33
CA GLN A 195 47.77 -35.70 24.79
C GLN A 195 47.39 -34.26 24.43
N ARG A 196 47.37 -33.42 25.47
CA ARG A 196 47.78 -32.02 25.28
C ARG A 196 49.26 -32.05 24.90
N ASP A 197 49.57 -32.23 23.63
CA ASP A 197 50.88 -31.87 23.14
C ASP A 197 51.03 -30.36 23.39
N ARG A 198 51.88 -30.04 24.38
CA ARG A 198 52.35 -28.68 24.61
C ARG A 198 52.94 -28.20 23.29
N ALA A 199 52.30 -27.22 22.67
CA ALA A 199 52.97 -26.37 21.70
C ALA A 199 54.23 -25.77 22.37
N PRO A 200 55.42 -25.82 21.74
CA PRO A 200 56.62 -25.22 22.31
C PRO A 200 56.47 -23.70 22.33
N ASN A 201 56.68 -23.12 23.51
CA ASN A 201 56.98 -21.70 23.78
C ASN A 201 56.05 -20.65 23.15
N GLN A 202 55.01 -20.28 23.89
CA GLN A 202 54.58 -18.87 23.94
C GLN A 202 55.17 -18.22 25.21
N PRO A 203 55.71 -16.98 25.12
CA PRO A 203 56.30 -16.27 26.26
C PRO A 203 55.27 -15.96 27.36
N PRO A 204 55.71 -15.74 28.61
CA PRO A 204 54.88 -15.96 29.79
C PRO A 204 53.80 -14.89 29.95
N ARG A 205 52.55 -15.33 30.12
CA ARG A 205 51.51 -14.46 30.66
C ARG A 205 51.63 -14.40 32.18
N ARG A 206 51.83 -13.18 32.68
CA ARG A 206 51.79 -12.85 34.11
C ARG A 206 50.46 -13.32 34.71
N ALA A 207 50.55 -14.11 35.78
CA ALA A 207 49.46 -14.39 36.67
C ALA A 207 49.27 -13.21 37.64
N TYR A 208 48.04 -12.73 37.78
CA TYR A 208 47.57 -12.07 39.00
C TYR A 208 46.19 -12.63 39.31
N GLY A 209 46.05 -13.15 40.53
CA GLY A 209 44.82 -13.74 41.06
C GLY A 209 43.87 -12.72 41.70
N GLY A 210 42.75 -13.24 42.17
CA GLY A 210 41.69 -12.52 42.90
C GLY A 210 40.33 -12.83 42.28
N SER A 211 39.61 -13.83 42.78
CA SER A 211 38.56 -13.74 43.82
C SER A 211 37.21 -13.25 43.29
N TYR A 212 36.19 -14.05 43.59
CA TYR A 212 34.79 -13.91 43.20
C TYR A 212 34.17 -12.65 43.82
N GLU A 213 33.56 -11.77 43.01
CA GLU A 213 32.37 -11.00 43.41
C GLU A 213 31.69 -10.25 42.24
N ALA A 214 30.38 -10.47 42.14
CA ALA A 214 29.29 -9.64 41.64
C ALA A 214 29.44 -8.64 40.47
N ASN A 215 28.61 -8.91 39.45
CA ASN A 215 27.68 -7.99 38.77
C ASN A 215 28.05 -7.37 37.39
N SER A 216 27.04 -7.41 36.52
CA SER A 216 26.73 -6.49 35.41
C SER A 216 27.47 -6.59 34.06
N GLN A 217 26.74 -7.16 33.08
CA GLN A 217 26.68 -6.85 31.64
C GLN A 217 27.93 -7.01 30.74
N GLU A 218 27.83 -7.91 29.74
CA GLU A 218 27.84 -7.55 28.30
C GLU A 218 27.55 -8.78 27.40
N PRO A 219 26.59 -8.70 26.44
CA PRO A 219 26.28 -9.80 25.54
C PRO A 219 27.28 -9.89 24.37
N THR A 220 27.70 -11.11 24.07
CA THR A 220 28.79 -11.45 23.15
C THR A 220 28.50 -11.16 21.67
N GLN A 221 29.50 -10.57 21.00
CA GLN A 221 29.71 -10.21 19.58
C GLN A 221 29.11 -11.12 18.47
N LYS A 222 28.60 -12.32 18.78
CA LYS A 222 27.89 -13.19 17.82
C LYS A 222 26.48 -12.71 17.49
N GLU A 223 25.86 -11.92 18.36
CA GLU A 223 24.52 -11.37 18.14
C GLU A 223 24.52 -10.14 17.20
N HIS A 224 25.67 -9.46 17.07
CA HIS A 224 25.80 -8.29 16.21
C HIS A 224 25.75 -8.59 14.71
N TRP A 225 26.17 -9.78 14.27
CA TRP A 225 26.15 -10.12 12.84
C TRP A 225 24.73 -10.37 12.32
N ASN A 226 23.85 -10.92 13.15
CA ASN A 226 22.43 -11.13 12.78
C ASN A 226 21.62 -9.83 12.82
N THR A 227 21.87 -8.95 13.80
CA THR A 227 21.19 -7.65 13.89
C THR A 227 21.64 -6.70 12.79
N THR A 228 22.93 -6.63 12.47
CA THR A 228 23.44 -5.84 11.33
C THR A 228 22.88 -6.34 10.00
N TYR A 229 22.80 -7.66 9.82
CA TYR A 229 22.20 -8.27 8.63
C TYR A 229 20.70 -7.95 8.49
N LEU A 230 19.93 -8.08 9.58
CA LEU A 230 18.51 -7.74 9.57
C LEU A 230 18.26 -6.25 9.28
N ILE A 231 19.07 -5.37 9.86
CA ILE A 231 18.96 -3.92 9.63
C ILE A 231 19.28 -3.59 8.16
N ALA A 232 20.28 -4.24 7.56
CA ALA A 232 20.62 -4.04 6.15
C ALA A 232 19.52 -4.56 5.20
N VAL A 233 18.93 -5.72 5.49
CA VAL A 233 17.81 -6.27 4.72
C VAL A 233 16.56 -5.37 4.85
N TYR A 234 16.24 -4.88 6.06
CA TYR A 234 15.15 -3.93 6.25
C TYR A 234 15.41 -2.56 5.61
N ALA A 235 16.65 -2.06 5.66
CA ALA A 235 17.01 -0.80 5.01
C ALA A 235 16.88 -0.91 3.49
N SER A 236 17.29 -2.04 2.90
CA SER A 236 17.17 -2.27 1.46
C SER A 236 15.71 -2.42 1.00
N THR A 237 14.83 -3.06 1.78
CA THR A 237 13.39 -3.12 1.46
C THR A 237 12.72 -1.76 1.54
N ILE A 238 13.10 -0.92 2.51
CA ILE A 238 12.63 0.46 2.62
C ILE A 238 13.11 1.30 1.43
N ILE A 239 14.37 1.15 1.00
CA ILE A 239 14.91 1.86 -0.17
C ILE A 239 14.17 1.45 -1.46
N ILE A 240 13.88 0.15 -1.64
CA ILE A 240 13.08 -0.35 -2.78
C ILE A 240 11.65 0.23 -2.74
N ALA A 241 11.02 0.28 -1.56
CA ALA A 241 9.69 0.86 -1.39
C ALA A 241 9.69 2.37 -1.68
N LEU A 242 10.73 3.10 -1.25
CA LEU A 242 10.87 4.54 -1.51
C LEU A 242 11.12 4.84 -2.99
N ILE A 243 11.90 4.01 -3.69
CA ILE A 243 12.06 4.10 -5.15
C ILE A 243 10.72 3.83 -5.85
N GLY A 244 9.97 2.81 -5.42
CA GLY A 244 8.63 2.50 -5.97
C GLY A 244 7.60 3.61 -5.73
N ILE A 245 7.60 4.21 -4.54
CA ILE A 245 6.74 5.35 -4.19
C ILE A 245 7.15 6.59 -5.01
N GLY A 246 8.45 6.84 -5.17
CA GLY A 246 8.98 7.92 -6.01
C GLY A 246 8.57 7.77 -7.48
N VAL A 247 8.65 6.55 -8.02
CA VAL A 247 8.19 6.22 -9.38
C VAL A 247 6.67 6.41 -9.51
N GLY A 248 5.89 5.98 -8.52
CA GLY A 248 4.44 6.15 -8.49
C GLY A 248 4.03 7.63 -8.46
N ILE A 249 4.72 8.47 -7.67
CA ILE A 249 4.48 9.92 -7.62
C ILE A 249 4.91 10.58 -8.94
N TYR A 250 6.08 10.22 -9.48
CA TYR A 250 6.59 10.77 -10.74
C TYR A 250 5.63 10.48 -11.91
N LEU A 251 5.16 9.24 -12.06
CA LEU A 251 4.20 8.87 -13.11
C LEU A 251 2.83 9.54 -12.92
N ARG A 252 2.39 9.74 -11.67
CA ARG A 252 1.11 10.40 -11.35
C ARG A 252 1.15 11.92 -11.56
N VAL A 253 2.32 12.54 -11.40
CA VAL A 253 2.54 13.97 -11.69
C VAL A 253 2.79 14.21 -13.18
N ALA A 254 3.38 13.23 -13.89
CA ALA A 254 3.62 13.29 -15.33
C ALA A 254 2.35 13.15 -16.19
N LYS A 255 1.24 12.60 -15.64
CA LYS A 255 -0.06 12.48 -16.30
C LYS A 255 -1.18 13.02 -15.41
N LYS A 256 -1.48 14.31 -15.54
CA LYS A 256 -2.70 14.92 -14.99
C LYS A 256 -3.39 15.66 -16.13
N ASP A 257 -4.66 15.35 -16.36
CA ASP A 257 -5.53 15.97 -17.37
C ASP A 257 -5.14 15.72 -18.85
N GLY A 258 -4.35 14.68 -19.14
CA GLY A 258 -3.99 14.28 -20.51
C GLY A 258 -2.93 15.15 -21.19
N VAL A 259 -2.42 16.17 -20.51
CA VAL A 259 -1.36 17.06 -21.00
C VAL A 259 -0.03 16.70 -20.32
N GLU A 260 1.02 16.49 -21.11
CA GLU A 260 2.35 16.16 -20.60
C GLU A 260 3.01 17.41 -20.00
N ARG A 261 3.39 17.34 -18.73
CA ARG A 261 3.92 18.49 -17.96
C ARG A 261 5.45 18.66 -18.02
N PHE A 262 6.15 17.69 -18.58
CA PHE A 262 7.61 17.65 -18.64
C PHE A 262 8.05 17.60 -20.10
N ASP A 263 9.08 18.36 -20.46
CA ASP A 263 9.69 18.24 -21.78
C ASP A 263 10.35 16.85 -21.96
N ASP A 264 10.62 16.49 -23.22
CA ASP A 264 11.21 15.19 -23.56
C ASP A 264 12.58 14.97 -22.89
N ALA A 265 13.32 16.06 -22.62
CA ALA A 265 14.63 16.01 -21.96
C ALA A 265 14.50 15.60 -20.47
N THR A 266 13.51 16.13 -19.76
CA THR A 266 13.26 15.84 -18.34
C THR A 266 12.72 14.42 -18.15
N ARG A 267 11.97 13.91 -19.13
CA ARG A 267 11.54 12.50 -19.17
C ARG A 267 12.71 11.55 -19.39
N ALA A 268 13.58 11.86 -20.34
CA ALA A 268 14.78 11.07 -20.58
C ALA A 268 15.66 11.01 -19.32
N GLN A 269 15.88 12.14 -18.64
CA GLN A 269 16.63 12.18 -17.39
C GLN A 269 16.01 11.34 -16.26
N GLY A 270 14.67 11.36 -16.14
CA GLY A 270 13.96 10.50 -15.17
C GLY A 270 14.15 9.01 -15.47
N ILE A 271 14.08 8.60 -16.73
CA ILE A 271 14.31 7.21 -17.16
C ILE A 271 15.77 6.81 -16.92
N TYR A 272 16.73 7.69 -17.22
CA TYR A 272 18.15 7.45 -16.95
C TYR A 272 18.42 7.24 -15.46
N MET A 273 17.82 8.03 -14.57
CA MET A 273 17.98 7.83 -13.12
C MET A 273 17.42 6.48 -12.64
N ILE A 274 16.33 6.00 -13.23
CA ILE A 274 15.74 4.68 -12.91
C ILE A 274 16.67 3.55 -13.35
N ILE A 275 17.17 3.63 -14.59
CA ILE A 275 18.10 2.63 -15.14
C ILE A 275 19.39 2.61 -14.32
N TRP A 276 19.93 3.79 -13.98
CA TRP A 276 21.15 3.90 -13.17
C TRP A 276 20.95 3.33 -11.76
N GLY A 277 19.80 3.59 -11.13
CA GLY A 277 19.45 3.03 -9.83
C GLY A 277 19.36 1.50 -9.84
N ALA A 278 18.77 0.91 -10.89
CA ALA A 278 18.70 -0.55 -11.06
C ALA A 278 20.08 -1.17 -11.31
N LEU A 279 20.96 -0.47 -12.02
CA LEU A 279 22.32 -0.91 -12.34
C LEU A 279 23.22 -0.90 -11.10
N VAL A 280 23.15 0.17 -10.29
CA VAL A 280 23.83 0.23 -8.98
C VAL A 280 23.34 -0.88 -8.07
N TRP A 281 22.02 -1.11 -8.03
CA TRP A 281 21.44 -2.19 -7.24
C TRP A 281 21.97 -3.57 -7.68
N LEU A 282 22.01 -3.87 -8.97
CA LEU A 282 22.57 -5.12 -9.51
C LEU A 282 24.06 -5.29 -9.19
N ILE A 283 24.87 -4.23 -9.28
CA ILE A 283 26.30 -4.28 -8.94
C ILE A 283 26.47 -4.55 -7.43
N THR A 284 25.73 -3.85 -6.58
CA THR A 284 25.77 -4.09 -5.13
C THR A 284 25.28 -5.48 -4.77
N PHE A 285 24.24 -6.00 -5.43
CA PHE A 285 23.75 -7.35 -5.25
C PHE A 285 24.80 -8.39 -5.67
N SER A 286 25.45 -8.20 -6.82
CA SER A 286 26.48 -9.10 -7.33
C SER A 286 27.76 -9.12 -6.48
N MET A 287 28.14 -8.00 -5.85
CA MET A 287 29.32 -7.96 -4.97
C MET A 287 29.08 -8.56 -3.58
N TYR A 288 27.82 -8.60 -3.11
CA TYR A 288 27.47 -9.10 -1.78
C TYR A 288 26.95 -10.55 -1.78
N TYR A 289 26.46 -11.05 -2.91
CA TYR A 289 25.90 -12.41 -3.05
C TYR A 289 26.67 -13.33 -4.01
N GLY A 290 27.70 -12.83 -4.71
CA GLY A 290 28.64 -13.63 -5.50
C GLY A 290 29.94 -13.88 -4.76
#